data_AF-A0A536QVR9-F1
#
_entry.id   AF-A0A536QVR9-F1
#
_cell.length_a   1.000
_cell.length_b   1.000
_cell.length_c   1.000
_cell.angle_alpha   90.00
_cell.angle_beta   90.00
_cell.angle_gamma   90.00
#
_symmetry.space_group_name_H-M   'P 1'
#
loop_
_entity.id
_entity.type
_entity.pdbx_description
1 polymer ?
#
loop_
_entity_poly.entity_id
_entity_poly.type
_entity_poly.pdbx_seq_one_letter_code
_entity_poly.pdbx_strand_id
1 'polypeptide(L)'
;MHSQRRRSRSRRTRPSASRSGSDERCELAQSRVARSAGGGDRASRWPERRAAGRLDCGRSPRASRILGRVRRGSAREVRSRSATDGVRKRRLDRVDKRGRVAAVAGHADRRGCRLRDERGCGDRSPDREPSCYNVRRDPHVEPAAPPGSVAAPERAPRRHRARPAVSGPATNDLIHPVPRTELPKGRMLEFDFPGLEIGIAEYEEGPTGCTMFHLRKVASLSIDVRGGSPGVNGQHLDAINAICFAGGSLYGLEASTGVAAELFKIRGYSTKWMDIALVSGAIIFDFGTRANAIYPDKELGRAAVRAMRPGRFPLGARGAGRSATASHWTGAELAGQGGAYRERGLTKILAFVVVNAYGCIVDRGGRVVRGKPTGPVPGRVPRSANTTLSVVFTNQKLDRLQLQSIGRQVHASMARGIQPFHTRWDGDVNYMVSTQEVANDDLDEVTLGELASDAMWDAILTSYDP
;
A
#
# COMPACT_ATOMS: atom_id res chain seq x y z
N MET A 1 -26.28 -5.83 56.28
CA MET A 1 -26.25 -7.01 57.17
C MET A 1 -24.96 -7.78 56.90
N HIS A 2 -23.87 -7.45 57.60
CA HIS A 2 -23.28 -8.17 58.76
C HIS A 2 -22.53 -9.49 58.44
N SER A 3 -21.19 -9.40 58.36
CA SER A 3 -20.20 -10.18 59.15
C SER A 3 -18.83 -9.46 59.02
N GLN A 4 -18.30 -8.79 60.05
CA GLN A 4 -17.43 -9.25 61.16
C GLN A 4 -16.28 -10.16 60.71
N ARG A 5 -15.01 -10.06 61.15
CA ARG A 5 -14.14 -9.10 61.86
C ARG A 5 -12.84 -9.93 62.11
N ARG A 6 -11.63 -9.38 61.92
CA ARG A 6 -10.52 -9.38 62.92
C ARG A 6 -9.21 -8.80 62.35
N ARG A 7 -8.46 -8.21 63.29
CA ARG A 7 -7.29 -7.32 63.17
C ARG A 7 -6.02 -8.01 63.70
N SER A 8 -4.84 -7.56 63.25
CA SER A 8 -3.61 -7.19 64.02
C SER A 8 -2.49 -6.90 62.98
N ARG A 9 -1.67 -5.83 62.91
CA ARG A 9 -0.86 -4.95 63.80
C ARG A 9 0.43 -5.56 64.40
N SER A 10 1.59 -5.21 63.81
CA SER A 10 2.87 -4.84 64.46
C SER A 10 3.79 -4.18 63.40
N ARG A 11 4.14 -2.88 63.46
CA ARG A 11 5.27 -2.18 64.16
C ARG A 11 6.67 -2.68 63.79
N ARG A 12 7.46 -1.83 63.08
CA ARG A 12 8.70 -1.09 63.52
C ARG A 12 9.93 -2.02 63.69
N THR A 13 11.16 -1.76 63.25
CA THR A 13 11.94 -0.51 63.06
C THR A 13 13.27 -0.83 62.34
N ARG A 14 13.93 0.20 61.79
CA ARG A 14 15.32 0.26 61.26
C ARG A 14 16.38 -0.23 62.26
N PRO A 15 17.65 -0.33 61.80
CA PRO A 15 18.72 0.41 62.46
C PRO A 15 19.53 1.31 61.51
N SER A 16 20.18 2.28 62.12
CA SER A 16 20.91 3.42 61.55
C SER A 16 22.37 3.45 62.02
N ALA A 17 23.25 3.85 61.11
CA ALA A 17 24.36 4.82 61.26
C ALA A 17 25.49 4.62 62.28
N SER A 18 26.72 4.84 61.81
CA SER A 18 27.76 5.75 62.37
C SER A 18 29.10 5.44 61.67
N ARG A 19 30.12 6.29 61.50
CA ARG A 19 30.36 7.75 61.41
C ARG A 19 31.88 7.91 61.11
N SER A 20 32.33 9.16 60.93
CA SER A 20 33.71 9.68 60.77
C SER A 20 34.26 9.67 59.34
N GLY A 21 34.86 10.73 58.79
CA GLY A 21 35.33 12.02 59.33
C GLY A 21 36.80 12.27 58.91
N SER A 22 37.19 13.54 58.68
CA SER A 22 38.49 14.11 58.22
C SER A 22 38.70 14.11 56.69
N ASP A 23 38.89 15.24 55.97
CA ASP A 23 39.78 16.43 56.02
C ASP A 23 41.08 16.30 55.19
N GLU A 24 41.44 17.40 54.50
CA GLU A 24 42.70 17.74 53.77
C GLU A 24 42.91 17.19 52.33
N ARG A 25 42.95 18.02 51.27
CA ARG A 25 43.96 19.00 50.75
C ARG A 25 45.19 18.39 50.05
N CYS A 26 45.48 18.92 48.85
CA CYS A 26 46.76 18.92 48.09
C CYS A 26 47.34 17.53 47.72
N GLU A 27 48.04 17.27 46.62
CA GLU A 27 48.74 18.05 45.60
C GLU A 27 49.10 17.11 44.42
N LEU A 28 49.22 17.70 43.22
CA LEU A 28 50.20 17.44 42.14
C LEU A 28 50.78 16.03 41.89
N ALA A 29 50.61 15.53 40.66
CA ALA A 29 51.69 15.11 39.73
C ALA A 29 51.08 14.62 38.39
N GLN A 30 51.06 15.45 37.35
CA GLN A 30 52.07 15.51 36.28
C GLN A 30 52.22 14.24 35.41
N SER A 31 51.74 14.33 34.16
CA SER A 31 52.57 13.96 33.00
C SER A 31 52.35 14.95 31.85
N ARG A 32 53.48 15.31 31.24
CA ARG A 32 53.77 16.40 30.29
C ARG A 32 53.41 15.99 28.85
N VAL A 33 52.76 16.82 28.04
CA VAL A 33 53.26 17.91 27.15
C VAL A 33 54.09 17.47 25.93
N ALA A 34 53.54 17.71 24.74
CA ALA A 34 54.11 18.52 23.64
C ALA A 34 52.91 19.09 22.83
N ARG A 35 52.45 20.35 23.02
CA ARG A 35 52.79 21.61 22.28
C ARG A 35 53.05 21.39 20.79
N SER A 36 52.33 22.01 19.85
CA SER A 36 52.09 23.46 19.63
C SER A 36 50.64 23.74 19.16
N ALA A 37 49.87 24.69 19.72
CA ALA A 37 49.88 26.15 19.50
C ALA A 37 49.84 26.53 18.00
N GLY A 38 48.91 27.33 17.45
CA GLY A 38 47.70 28.03 17.92
C GLY A 38 46.76 28.16 16.70
N GLY A 39 45.46 28.41 16.81
CA GLY A 39 44.78 29.45 17.57
C GLY A 39 44.11 30.39 16.56
N GLY A 40 42.79 30.52 16.61
CA GLY A 40 42.07 31.57 15.87
C GLY A 40 40.70 31.18 15.32
N ASP A 41 39.68 31.32 16.17
CA ASP A 41 38.25 31.38 15.82
C ASP A 41 37.94 32.29 14.62
N ARG A 42 37.00 31.88 13.76
CA ARG A 42 35.63 32.47 13.72
C ARG A 42 34.81 31.91 12.56
N ALA A 43 33.53 31.75 12.86
CA ALA A 43 32.46 31.27 12.02
C ALA A 43 32.11 32.21 10.84
N SER A 44 31.34 31.61 9.92
CA SER A 44 30.44 32.20 8.91
C SER A 44 31.07 32.63 7.58
N ARG A 45 30.79 31.85 6.52
CA ARG A 45 29.96 32.26 5.36
C ARG A 45 30.12 31.27 4.20
N TRP A 46 28.99 30.94 3.59
CA TRP A 46 28.85 30.24 2.32
C TRP A 46 29.61 30.95 1.18
N PRO A 47 30.21 30.24 0.21
CA PRO A 47 30.63 30.87 -1.04
C PRO A 47 29.67 30.54 -2.19
N GLU A 48 29.00 31.60 -2.67
CA GLU A 48 28.53 31.72 -4.04
C GLU A 48 29.71 31.59 -5.01
N ARG A 49 29.52 30.88 -6.13
CA ARG A 49 30.42 30.93 -7.28
C ARG A 49 29.68 31.59 -8.44
N ARG A 50 30.15 32.79 -8.84
CA ARG A 50 29.99 33.33 -10.19
C ARG A 50 31.35 33.74 -10.75
N ALA A 51 31.43 33.59 -12.06
CA ALA A 51 32.59 33.63 -12.94
C ALA A 51 33.23 35.01 -13.12
N ALA A 52 34.49 35.03 -13.59
CA ALA A 52 34.87 35.61 -14.90
C ALA A 52 36.41 35.68 -15.05
N GLY A 53 36.91 35.19 -16.19
CA GLY A 53 38.25 35.47 -16.72
C GLY A 53 38.09 35.81 -18.21
N ARG A 54 38.69 36.93 -18.63
CA ARG A 54 38.49 37.66 -19.88
C ARG A 54 39.37 37.15 -21.05
N LEU A 55 38.80 37.29 -22.26
CA LEU A 55 39.36 37.73 -23.55
C LEU A 55 40.56 36.96 -24.17
N ASP A 56 40.42 36.47 -25.41
CA ASP A 56 41.07 37.12 -26.57
C ASP A 56 40.48 36.67 -27.93
N CYS A 57 40.78 37.45 -28.96
CA CYS A 57 40.13 37.66 -30.25
C CYS A 57 40.48 36.64 -31.35
N GLY A 58 39.62 36.53 -32.38
CA GLY A 58 40.08 36.17 -33.72
C GLY A 58 39.13 35.39 -34.64
N ARG A 59 38.59 36.10 -35.65
CA ARG A 59 38.17 35.63 -36.99
C ARG A 59 36.97 34.67 -37.14
N SER A 60 35.95 35.19 -37.83
CA SER A 60 34.96 34.43 -38.62
C SER A 60 35.54 34.11 -40.03
N PRO A 61 34.94 33.20 -40.86
CA PRO A 61 33.66 33.51 -41.52
C PRO A 61 32.73 32.31 -41.87
N ARG A 62 31.52 32.67 -42.34
CA ARG A 62 30.47 31.90 -43.09
C ARG A 62 29.55 31.00 -42.24
N ALA A 63 28.32 31.38 -41.89
CA ALA A 63 27.14 31.85 -42.65
C ALA A 63 26.49 30.78 -43.55
N SER A 64 25.42 30.16 -43.06
CA SER A 64 24.23 29.81 -43.83
C SER A 64 22.98 29.92 -42.94
N ARG A 65 22.16 30.93 -43.24
CA ARG A 65 20.82 31.19 -42.69
C ARG A 65 19.81 30.31 -43.42
N ILE A 66 18.85 29.73 -42.70
CA ILE A 66 17.48 29.56 -43.21
C ILE A 66 16.52 30.13 -42.16
N LEU A 67 15.77 31.15 -42.59
CA LEU A 67 14.73 31.88 -41.86
C LEU A 67 13.39 31.17 -42.05
N GLY A 68 12.62 31.04 -40.97
CA GLY A 68 11.19 30.71 -40.99
C GLY A 68 10.43 31.65 -40.05
N ARG A 69 9.59 32.51 -40.63
CA ARG A 69 8.88 33.64 -40.01
C ARG A 69 7.84 33.23 -38.96
N VAL A 70 7.82 33.99 -37.86
CA VAL A 70 6.70 34.12 -36.91
C VAL A 70 5.69 35.15 -37.45
N ARG A 71 4.40 34.84 -37.43
CA ARG A 71 3.30 35.81 -37.64
C ARG A 71 2.56 36.02 -36.31
N ARG A 72 2.46 37.29 -35.90
CA ARG A 72 1.63 37.80 -34.81
C ARG A 72 0.15 37.80 -35.22
N GLY A 73 -0.74 37.45 -34.29
CA GLY A 73 -2.19 37.60 -34.38
C GLY A 73 -2.73 38.04 -33.02
N SER A 74 -3.63 39.01 -33.05
CA SER A 74 -4.05 39.95 -32.01
C SER A 74 -4.88 39.39 -30.85
N ALA A 75 -4.74 40.05 -29.70
CA ALA A 75 -5.60 39.96 -28.52
C ALA A 75 -7.03 40.49 -28.77
N ARG A 76 -8.01 39.86 -28.12
CA ARG A 76 -9.31 40.47 -27.76
C ARG A 76 -9.80 39.89 -26.42
N GLU A 77 -9.93 40.78 -25.44
CA GLU A 77 -10.71 40.60 -24.22
C GLU A 77 -12.19 40.36 -24.52
N VAL A 78 -12.84 39.45 -23.78
CA VAL A 78 -14.27 39.57 -23.45
C VAL A 78 -14.49 39.12 -22.01
N ARG A 79 -15.24 39.96 -21.29
CA ARG A 79 -15.60 39.88 -19.88
C ARG A 79 -16.58 38.75 -19.55
N SER A 80 -16.51 38.35 -18.28
CA SER A 80 -17.47 37.55 -17.50
C SER A 80 -18.91 38.06 -17.56
N ARG A 81 -19.88 37.14 -17.60
CA ARG A 81 -21.21 37.27 -16.97
C ARG A 81 -21.81 35.89 -16.67
N SER A 82 -22.20 35.73 -15.41
CA SER A 82 -23.03 34.67 -14.84
C SER A 82 -24.50 34.82 -15.24
N ALA A 83 -25.19 33.71 -15.53
CA ALA A 83 -26.61 33.52 -15.24
C ALA A 83 -27.01 32.05 -15.39
N THR A 84 -27.81 31.61 -14.43
CA THR A 84 -28.55 30.35 -14.29
C THR A 84 -29.60 30.15 -15.37
N ASP A 85 -29.80 28.90 -15.82
CA ASP A 85 -31.09 28.18 -15.88
C ASP A 85 -31.12 27.07 -16.96
N GLY A 86 -31.80 25.98 -16.62
CA GLY A 86 -32.82 25.42 -17.52
C GLY A 86 -32.41 24.33 -18.52
N VAL A 87 -32.42 23.09 -18.04
CA VAL A 87 -32.65 21.81 -18.73
C VAL A 87 -33.31 21.89 -20.13
N ARG A 88 -32.74 21.20 -21.13
CA ARG A 88 -33.48 20.35 -22.10
C ARG A 88 -32.55 19.41 -22.90
N LYS A 89 -32.75 18.10 -22.70
CA LYS A 89 -32.22 17.01 -23.53
C LYS A 89 -32.76 17.12 -24.96
N ARG A 90 -31.89 17.02 -25.97
CA ARG A 90 -32.28 16.64 -27.34
C ARG A 90 -31.53 15.37 -27.72
N ARG A 91 -32.29 14.29 -27.92
CA ARG A 91 -31.92 13.11 -28.69
C ARG A 91 -31.77 13.52 -30.16
N LEU A 92 -30.76 13.00 -30.83
CA LEU A 92 -30.64 12.97 -32.29
C LEU A 92 -30.67 11.51 -32.72
N ASP A 93 -31.74 11.12 -33.40
CA ASP A 93 -31.82 9.90 -34.19
C ASP A 93 -31.57 10.25 -35.67
N ARG A 94 -30.72 9.49 -36.37
CA ARG A 94 -30.72 9.40 -37.83
C ARG A 94 -30.20 8.03 -38.32
N VAL A 95 -31.18 7.19 -38.64
CA VAL A 95 -31.40 6.35 -39.84
C VAL A 95 -30.26 5.53 -40.47
N ASP A 96 -30.67 4.28 -40.71
CA ASP A 96 -30.06 3.03 -41.17
C ASP A 96 -29.82 2.89 -42.69
N LYS A 97 -28.96 1.92 -43.07
CA LYS A 97 -28.96 1.21 -44.37
C LYS A 97 -28.41 -0.22 -44.19
N ARG A 98 -29.29 -1.22 -43.99
CA ARG A 98 -29.36 -2.49 -44.76
C ARG A 98 -30.43 -3.41 -44.14
N GLY A 99 -31.60 -3.43 -44.78
CA GLY A 99 -32.72 -4.29 -44.38
C GLY A 99 -32.52 -5.78 -44.71
N ARG A 100 -33.03 -6.64 -43.83
CA ARG A 100 -34.09 -7.63 -44.11
C ARG A 100 -34.66 -8.19 -42.80
N VAL A 101 -35.90 -8.65 -42.91
CA VAL A 101 -36.97 -8.78 -41.90
C VAL A 101 -37.18 -10.24 -41.49
N ALA A 102 -37.62 -10.47 -40.24
CA ALA A 102 -38.64 -11.50 -39.91
C ALA A 102 -39.43 -11.12 -38.62
N ALA A 103 -40.72 -11.46 -38.67
CA ALA A 103 -41.90 -11.05 -37.88
C ALA A 103 -41.92 -11.42 -36.36
N VAL A 104 -42.42 -10.58 -35.42
CA VAL A 104 -43.80 -10.18 -34.97
C VAL A 104 -44.48 -11.14 -33.96
N ALA A 105 -44.77 -10.61 -32.76
CA ALA A 105 -46.05 -10.62 -31.99
C ALA A 105 -45.77 -9.91 -30.64
N GLY A 106 -46.38 -8.77 -30.23
CA GLY A 106 -47.80 -8.52 -29.91
C GLY A 106 -48.08 -9.01 -28.48
N HIS A 107 -48.48 -8.27 -27.43
CA HIS A 107 -49.37 -7.11 -27.19
C HIS A 107 -49.04 -6.51 -25.80
N ALA A 108 -49.09 -5.18 -25.56
CA ALA A 108 -50.23 -4.38 -24.99
C ALA A 108 -50.75 -4.90 -23.62
N ASP A 109 -51.04 -4.13 -22.57
CA ASP A 109 -51.68 -2.80 -22.44
C ASP A 109 -51.37 -2.28 -21.00
N ARG A 110 -50.80 -1.08 -20.80
CA ARG A 110 -51.40 0.22 -20.40
C ARG A 110 -52.18 0.31 -19.07
N ARG A 111 -52.01 1.53 -18.49
CA ARG A 111 -52.83 2.28 -17.51
C ARG A 111 -52.61 1.88 -16.04
N GLY A 112 -52.41 2.80 -15.09
CA GLY A 112 -52.42 4.26 -15.07
C GLY A 112 -52.56 4.75 -13.63
N CYS A 113 -52.09 5.98 -13.36
CA CYS A 113 -52.62 7.01 -12.43
C CYS A 113 -53.32 6.56 -11.11
N ARG A 114 -53.16 7.17 -9.93
CA ARG A 114 -52.68 8.50 -9.51
C ARG A 114 -52.71 8.51 -7.96
N LEU A 115 -51.78 9.26 -7.38
CA LEU A 115 -51.90 10.20 -6.24
C LEU A 115 -53.20 10.18 -5.39
N ARG A 116 -53.05 9.98 -4.07
CA ARG A 116 -53.13 11.01 -2.99
C ARG A 116 -53.10 10.27 -1.64
N ASP A 117 -52.16 10.57 -0.74
CA ASP A 117 -52.00 11.75 0.11
C ASP A 117 -52.92 11.75 1.34
N GLU A 118 -52.27 11.98 2.49
CA GLU A 118 -52.76 12.59 3.72
C GLU A 118 -53.30 11.75 4.91
N ARG A 119 -52.50 11.86 5.98
CA ARG A 119 -52.84 12.31 7.35
C ARG A 119 -53.65 11.36 8.27
N GLY A 120 -53.10 11.15 9.47
CA GLY A 120 -53.92 10.91 10.67
C GLY A 120 -53.22 10.13 11.77
N CYS A 121 -52.65 10.86 12.73
CA CYS A 121 -52.12 10.40 14.02
C CYS A 121 -53.12 9.54 14.83
N GLY A 122 -52.61 8.67 15.71
CA GLY A 122 -53.46 8.04 16.74
C GLY A 122 -52.79 6.94 17.55
N ASP A 123 -51.99 7.37 18.51
CA ASP A 123 -51.33 6.66 19.62
C ASP A 123 -52.16 5.56 20.33
N ARG A 124 -51.50 4.43 20.67
CA ARG A 124 -51.64 3.60 21.90
C ARG A 124 -50.80 2.31 21.82
N SER A 125 -49.82 2.19 22.71
CA SER A 125 -48.99 0.99 23.01
C SER A 125 -49.73 0.03 23.98
N PRO A 126 -49.16 -1.10 24.50
CA PRO A 126 -48.06 -1.99 24.07
C PRO A 126 -48.47 -3.51 24.11
N ASP A 127 -47.47 -4.40 23.96
CA ASP A 127 -47.42 -5.82 24.35
C ASP A 127 -48.08 -6.89 23.46
N ARG A 128 -47.24 -7.66 22.72
CA ARG A 128 -47.10 -9.14 22.86
C ARG A 128 -46.19 -9.74 21.78
N GLU A 129 -45.36 -10.69 22.21
CA GLU A 129 -44.46 -11.52 21.42
C GLU A 129 -45.16 -12.31 20.30
N PRO A 130 -44.48 -12.63 19.17
CA PRO A 130 -45.07 -13.44 18.11
C PRO A 130 -44.87 -14.94 18.35
N SER A 131 -45.98 -15.65 18.57
CA SER A 131 -46.09 -17.10 18.58
C SER A 131 -46.10 -17.69 17.16
N CYS A 132 -45.31 -18.74 16.99
CA CYS A 132 -45.17 -19.58 15.81
C CYS A 132 -46.52 -20.16 15.31
N TYR A 133 -46.77 -20.08 14.00
CA TYR A 133 -47.89 -20.77 13.36
C TYR A 133 -47.51 -22.21 13.01
N ASN A 134 -48.16 -23.15 13.70
CA ASN A 134 -48.23 -24.57 13.38
C ASN A 134 -49.19 -24.81 12.22
N VAL A 135 -48.73 -25.52 11.17
CA VAL A 135 -49.61 -26.14 10.17
C VAL A 135 -49.88 -27.59 10.62
N ARG A 136 -51.15 -27.90 10.86
CA ARG A 136 -51.64 -29.24 11.23
C ARG A 136 -51.55 -30.19 10.03
N ARG A 137 -51.03 -31.41 10.25
CA ARG A 137 -51.05 -32.54 9.31
C ARG A 137 -52.28 -33.41 9.57
N ASP A 138 -52.92 -33.83 8.48
CA ASP A 138 -54.04 -34.78 8.41
C ASP A 138 -53.51 -36.22 8.55
N PRO A 139 -54.06 -37.10 9.42
CA PRO A 139 -53.44 -38.38 9.75
C PRO A 139 -54.15 -39.58 9.12
N HIS A 140 -54.23 -39.72 7.80
CA HIS A 140 -54.66 -40.99 7.16
C HIS A 140 -54.09 -41.16 5.74
N VAL A 141 -52.78 -41.41 5.61
CA VAL A 141 -52.19 -42.12 4.45
C VAL A 141 -50.91 -42.83 4.91
N GLU A 142 -50.90 -44.17 4.91
CA GLU A 142 -49.67 -44.96 5.08
C GLU A 142 -48.83 -44.93 3.80
N PRO A 143 -47.51 -44.68 3.86
CA PRO A 143 -46.62 -44.91 2.72
C PRO A 143 -46.17 -46.38 2.65
N ALA A 144 -46.36 -46.97 1.47
CA ALA A 144 -46.00 -48.34 1.12
C ALA A 144 -44.49 -48.64 1.26
N ALA A 145 -44.18 -49.91 1.59
CA ALA A 145 -42.82 -50.43 1.74
C ALA A 145 -42.00 -50.39 0.43
N PRO A 146 -40.68 -50.18 0.50
CA PRO A 146 -39.83 -50.15 -0.69
C PRO A 146 -39.60 -51.56 -1.26
N PRO A 147 -39.52 -51.74 -2.60
CA PRO A 147 -39.18 -53.02 -3.20
C PRO A 147 -37.69 -53.35 -3.01
N GLY A 148 -37.41 -54.67 -2.91
CA GLY A 148 -36.16 -55.27 -2.48
C GLY A 148 -34.92 -54.94 -3.31
N SER A 149 -33.76 -55.03 -2.65
CA SER A 149 -32.43 -54.82 -3.19
C SER A 149 -32.05 -55.86 -4.25
N VAL A 150 -31.85 -55.42 -5.48
CA VAL A 150 -31.14 -56.20 -6.50
C VAL A 150 -29.68 -55.74 -6.50
N ALA A 151 -28.76 -56.67 -6.21
CA ALA A 151 -27.32 -56.39 -6.17
C ALA A 151 -26.81 -55.99 -7.57
N ALA A 152 -26.18 -54.81 -7.66
CA ALA A 152 -25.48 -54.39 -8.88
C ALA A 152 -24.16 -55.18 -9.03
N PRO A 153 -23.77 -55.57 -10.26
CA PRO A 153 -22.54 -56.32 -10.47
C PRO A 153 -21.31 -55.47 -10.12
N GLU A 154 -20.36 -56.10 -9.45
CA GLU A 154 -19.10 -55.52 -9.00
C GLU A 154 -18.33 -54.91 -10.18
N ARG A 155 -18.16 -53.58 -10.17
CA ARG A 155 -17.37 -52.89 -11.20
C ARG A 155 -15.89 -53.23 -11.00
N ALA A 156 -15.28 -53.82 -12.03
CA ALA A 156 -13.85 -54.07 -12.11
C ALA A 156 -13.02 -52.83 -11.71
N PRO A 157 -11.88 -53.00 -11.01
CA PRO A 157 -11.07 -51.90 -10.53
C PRO A 157 -10.62 -51.03 -11.72
N ARG A 158 -11.00 -49.75 -11.67
CA ARG A 158 -10.54 -48.76 -12.65
C ARG A 158 -9.02 -48.72 -12.55
N ARG A 159 -8.33 -49.20 -13.60
CA ARG A 159 -6.89 -49.01 -13.76
C ARG A 159 -6.59 -47.53 -13.56
N HIS A 160 -5.82 -47.19 -12.52
CA HIS A 160 -5.28 -45.85 -12.34
C HIS A 160 -4.45 -45.53 -13.59
N ARG A 161 -5.04 -44.79 -14.53
CA ARG A 161 -4.25 -44.09 -15.54
C ARG A 161 -3.29 -43.20 -14.77
N ALA A 162 -1.99 -43.45 -14.91
CA ALA A 162 -0.97 -42.53 -14.45
C ALA A 162 -1.37 -41.12 -14.90
N ARG A 163 -1.41 -40.17 -13.97
CA ARG A 163 -1.67 -38.76 -14.31
C ARG A 163 -0.66 -38.40 -15.41
N PRO A 164 -1.10 -37.86 -16.55
CA PRO A 164 -0.16 -37.40 -17.57
C PRO A 164 0.81 -36.44 -16.87
N ALA A 165 2.11 -36.58 -17.16
CA ALA A 165 3.11 -35.65 -16.65
C ALA A 165 2.62 -34.24 -17.01
N VAL A 166 2.32 -33.43 -15.99
CA VAL A 166 1.78 -32.08 -16.20
C VAL A 166 2.90 -31.26 -16.81
N SER A 167 2.89 -31.11 -18.14
CA SER A 167 3.81 -30.20 -18.83
C SER A 167 3.31 -28.77 -18.64
N GLY A 168 3.86 -28.07 -17.66
CA GLY A 168 3.54 -26.68 -17.33
C GLY A 168 4.57 -26.08 -16.37
N PRO A 169 4.60 -24.75 -16.20
CA PRO A 169 5.45 -24.09 -15.22
C PRO A 169 5.11 -24.58 -13.80
N ALA A 170 6.08 -24.57 -12.88
CA ALA A 170 5.80 -24.87 -11.47
C ALA A 170 4.77 -23.87 -10.91
N THR A 171 3.81 -24.36 -10.13
CA THR A 171 2.73 -23.58 -9.51
C THR A 171 2.57 -23.96 -8.04
N ASN A 172 1.87 -23.14 -7.24
CA ASN A 172 1.57 -23.46 -5.84
C ASN A 172 0.92 -24.84 -5.67
N ASP A 173 0.03 -25.24 -6.60
CA ASP A 173 -0.68 -26.52 -6.58
C ASP A 173 0.21 -27.74 -6.85
N LEU A 174 1.32 -27.55 -7.58
CA LEU A 174 2.20 -28.64 -7.97
C LEU A 174 3.32 -28.89 -6.98
N ILE A 175 3.86 -27.82 -6.38
CA ILE A 175 5.08 -27.91 -5.56
C ILE A 175 4.85 -27.61 -4.07
N HIS A 176 3.71 -27.01 -3.71
CA HIS A 176 3.38 -26.62 -2.34
C HIS A 176 4.54 -25.84 -1.67
N PRO A 177 4.82 -24.61 -2.12
CA PRO A 177 6.01 -23.88 -1.73
C PRO A 177 6.02 -23.58 -0.23
N VAL A 178 7.22 -23.49 0.36
CA VAL A 178 7.39 -23.39 1.82
C VAL A 178 7.68 -21.95 2.23
N PRO A 179 6.87 -21.33 3.10
CA PRO A 179 7.11 -19.95 3.53
C PRO A 179 8.46 -19.81 4.23
N ARG A 180 9.28 -18.85 3.79
CA ARG A 180 10.49 -18.42 4.47
C ARG A 180 10.30 -17.04 5.08
N THR A 181 10.52 -16.95 6.39
CA THR A 181 10.39 -15.72 7.17
C THR A 181 11.71 -15.30 7.82
N GLU A 182 12.68 -16.21 7.86
CA GLU A 182 14.07 -15.91 8.20
C GLU A 182 14.83 -15.56 6.93
N LEU A 183 15.06 -14.26 6.74
CA LEU A 183 15.66 -13.74 5.53
C LEU A 183 17.20 -13.73 5.65
N PRO A 184 17.93 -13.96 4.55
CA PRO A 184 19.39 -13.82 4.55
C PRO A 184 19.80 -12.40 4.97
N LYS A 185 20.94 -12.31 5.68
CA LYS A 185 21.52 -11.01 6.09
C LYS A 185 21.65 -10.09 4.87
N GLY A 186 21.28 -8.83 5.06
CA GLY A 186 21.27 -7.82 4.01
C GLY A 186 21.08 -6.42 4.59
N ARG A 187 20.91 -5.44 3.70
CA ARG A 187 20.63 -4.06 4.11
C ARG A 187 19.30 -4.00 4.85
N MET A 188 19.27 -3.20 5.91
CA MET A 188 18.15 -3.06 6.82
C MET A 188 17.97 -1.57 7.14
N LEU A 189 16.73 -1.10 7.12
CA LEU A 189 16.32 0.14 7.76
C LEU A 189 15.90 -0.19 9.19
N GLU A 190 16.52 0.48 10.15
CA GLU A 190 16.04 0.52 11.54
C GLU A 190 15.31 1.84 11.77
N PHE A 191 14.22 1.78 12.54
CA PHE A 191 13.39 2.95 12.82
C PHE A 191 12.67 2.79 14.17
N ASP A 192 12.28 3.91 14.77
CA ASP A 192 11.46 3.93 15.98
C ASP A 192 10.06 4.47 15.66
N PHE A 193 9.10 3.57 15.42
CA PHE A 193 7.70 3.94 15.22
C PHE A 193 6.81 3.02 16.08
N PRO A 194 6.51 3.43 17.32
CA PRO A 194 5.74 2.60 18.24
C PRO A 194 4.38 2.19 17.64
N GLY A 195 4.02 0.92 17.81
CA GLY A 195 2.74 0.39 17.34
C GLY A 195 2.71 -0.06 15.87
N LEU A 196 3.76 0.19 15.09
CA LEU A 196 3.94 -0.38 13.75
C LEU A 196 4.84 -1.62 13.82
N GLU A 197 4.33 -2.74 13.31
CA GLU A 197 5.07 -4.00 13.15
C GLU A 197 5.04 -4.42 11.69
N ILE A 198 6.13 -4.99 11.20
CA ILE A 198 6.29 -5.38 9.80
C ILE A 198 6.56 -6.87 9.71
N GLY A 199 5.77 -7.56 8.90
CA GLY A 199 5.90 -8.98 8.61
C GLY A 199 6.34 -9.20 7.17
N ILE A 200 7.27 -10.12 6.95
CA ILE A 200 7.77 -10.45 5.61
C ILE A 200 7.85 -11.96 5.48
N ALA A 201 7.40 -12.47 4.33
CA ALA A 201 7.51 -13.87 3.97
C ALA A 201 7.79 -14.01 2.47
N GLU A 202 8.62 -14.98 2.11
CA GLU A 202 9.03 -15.27 0.74
C GLU A 202 8.87 -16.75 0.41
N TYR A 203 8.54 -17.04 -0.84
CA TYR A 203 8.76 -18.35 -1.45
C TYR A 203 10.00 -18.24 -2.31
N GLU A 204 11.02 -19.06 -2.05
CA GLU A 204 12.25 -19.07 -2.85
C GLU A 204 12.06 -19.79 -4.18
N GLU A 205 11.07 -20.68 -4.22
CA GLU A 205 10.67 -21.44 -5.39
C GLU A 205 10.14 -20.51 -6.50
N GLY A 206 9.62 -19.33 -6.14
CA GLY A 206 9.15 -18.31 -7.08
C GLY A 206 10.29 -17.64 -7.88
N PRO A 207 11.31 -17.04 -7.26
CA PRO A 207 11.23 -16.35 -6.00
C PRO A 207 10.16 -15.24 -6.04
N THR A 208 9.36 -15.10 -4.99
CA THR A 208 8.31 -14.07 -4.82
C THR A 208 8.04 -13.88 -3.33
N GLY A 209 7.38 -12.80 -2.92
CA GLY A 209 7.05 -12.61 -1.51
C GLY A 209 5.91 -11.64 -1.23
N CYS A 210 5.65 -11.45 0.05
CA CYS A 210 4.77 -10.43 0.57
C CYS A 210 5.42 -9.66 1.74
N THR A 211 5.03 -8.41 1.87
CA THR A 211 5.46 -7.47 2.91
C THR A 211 4.20 -6.85 3.49
N MET A 212 3.98 -7.07 4.79
CA MET A 212 2.80 -6.54 5.47
C MET A 212 3.19 -5.59 6.59
N PHE A 213 2.36 -4.57 6.76
CA PHE A 213 2.48 -3.54 7.78
C PHE A 213 1.26 -3.67 8.70
N HIS A 214 1.47 -3.76 10.00
CA HIS A 214 0.42 -3.93 10.99
C HIS A 214 0.49 -2.85 12.06
N LEU A 215 -0.65 -2.23 12.32
CA LEU A 215 -0.84 -1.23 13.36
C LEU A 215 -1.64 -1.83 14.50
N ARG A 216 -1.10 -1.74 15.72
CA ARG A 216 -1.75 -2.26 16.93
C ARG A 216 -3.12 -1.62 17.20
N LYS A 217 -3.29 -0.36 16.79
CA LYS A 217 -4.56 0.36 16.82
C LYS A 217 -5.00 0.67 15.40
N VAL A 218 -6.31 0.77 15.19
CA VAL A 218 -6.86 1.25 13.92
C VAL A 218 -6.35 2.66 13.66
N ALA A 219 -5.81 2.90 12.46
CA ALA A 219 -5.26 4.18 12.03
C ALA A 219 -6.09 4.79 10.90
N SER A 220 -6.05 6.11 10.76
CA SER A 220 -6.70 6.81 9.64
C SER A 220 -5.93 6.55 8.34
N LEU A 221 -6.67 6.41 7.24
CA LEU A 221 -6.12 5.98 5.96
C LEU A 221 -6.66 6.84 4.80
N SER A 222 -5.78 7.13 3.85
CA SER A 222 -6.13 7.53 2.49
C SER A 222 -5.38 6.66 1.47
N ILE A 223 -6.06 6.23 0.41
CA ILE A 223 -5.46 5.46 -0.70
C ILE A 223 -5.63 6.26 -2.00
N ASP A 224 -4.52 6.57 -2.66
CA ASP A 224 -4.50 7.15 -4.01
C ASP A 224 -4.06 6.07 -5.01
N VAL A 225 -4.97 5.67 -5.91
CA VAL A 225 -4.73 4.66 -6.94
C VAL A 225 -4.62 5.36 -8.29
N ARG A 226 -3.53 5.09 -9.01
CA ARG A 226 -3.17 5.70 -10.29
C ARG A 226 -2.69 4.63 -11.27
N GLY A 227 -2.30 5.07 -12.47
CA GLY A 227 -1.93 4.18 -13.56
C GLY A 227 -3.12 3.50 -14.23
N GLY A 228 -2.85 2.57 -15.15
CA GLY A 228 -3.86 1.86 -15.95
C GLY A 228 -4.09 0.40 -15.58
N SER A 229 -3.31 -0.18 -14.67
CA SER A 229 -3.39 -1.61 -14.32
C SER A 229 -3.30 -1.91 -12.80
N PRO A 230 -4.01 -1.18 -11.91
CA PRO A 230 -3.93 -1.43 -10.47
C PRO A 230 -4.59 -2.75 -10.06
N GLY A 231 -4.01 -3.41 -9.04
CA GLY A 231 -4.61 -4.55 -8.35
C GLY A 231 -4.65 -4.26 -6.85
N VAL A 232 -5.83 -3.92 -6.34
CA VAL A 232 -6.03 -3.49 -4.95
C VAL A 232 -7.31 -4.09 -4.40
N ASN A 233 -7.33 -4.49 -3.12
CA ASN A 233 -8.55 -4.69 -2.36
C ASN A 233 -8.61 -3.72 -1.15
N GLY A 234 -9.80 -3.52 -0.58
CA GLY A 234 -9.97 -2.59 0.54
C GLY A 234 -9.79 -1.10 0.18
N GLN A 235 -9.86 -0.73 -1.11
CA GLN A 235 -9.71 0.66 -1.56
C GLN A 235 -10.76 1.64 -0.97
N HIS A 236 -11.91 1.12 -0.55
CA HIS A 236 -13.00 1.91 0.05
C HIS A 236 -12.76 2.26 1.52
N LEU A 237 -11.71 1.72 2.15
CA LEU A 237 -11.43 1.93 3.56
C LEU A 237 -10.86 3.34 3.80
N ASP A 238 -11.29 3.96 4.90
CA ASP A 238 -10.74 5.22 5.45
C ASP A 238 -10.05 5.01 6.81
N ALA A 239 -10.02 3.76 7.28
CA ALA A 239 -9.28 3.32 8.45
C ALA A 239 -8.69 1.92 8.23
N ILE A 240 -7.58 1.60 8.92
CA ILE A 240 -6.80 0.39 8.60
C ILE A 240 -6.15 -0.23 9.84
N ASN A 241 -6.03 -1.56 9.84
CA ASN A 241 -5.18 -2.32 10.76
C ASN A 241 -3.94 -2.86 10.07
N ALA A 242 -4.07 -3.35 8.83
CA ALA A 242 -2.93 -3.87 8.10
C ALA A 242 -2.97 -3.56 6.60
N ILE A 243 -1.78 -3.38 6.03
CA ILE A 243 -1.56 -3.24 4.59
C ILE A 243 -0.66 -4.40 4.16
N CYS A 244 -1.00 -5.08 3.07
CA CYS A 244 -0.21 -6.20 2.53
C CYS A 244 0.19 -5.94 1.08
N PHE A 245 1.48 -5.76 0.84
CA PHE A 245 2.05 -5.73 -0.51
C PHE A 245 2.49 -7.13 -0.90
N ALA A 246 2.27 -7.52 -2.15
CA ALA A 246 2.65 -8.84 -2.64
C ALA A 246 3.05 -8.83 -4.13
N GLY A 247 3.93 -9.77 -4.49
CA GLY A 247 4.15 -10.17 -5.88
C GLY A 247 2.98 -10.97 -6.47
N GLY A 248 3.20 -11.65 -7.59
CA GLY A 248 2.23 -12.61 -8.13
C GLY A 248 0.98 -12.02 -8.79
N SER A 249 0.96 -10.72 -9.10
CA SER A 249 -0.17 -10.03 -9.74
C SER A 249 -1.49 -10.25 -8.98
N LEU A 250 -2.64 -10.26 -9.68
CA LEU A 250 -3.97 -10.43 -9.08
C LEU A 250 -4.07 -11.65 -8.16
N TYR A 251 -3.34 -12.74 -8.42
CA TYR A 251 -3.33 -13.93 -7.57
C TYR A 251 -2.70 -13.64 -6.19
N GLY A 252 -1.69 -12.76 -6.15
CA GLY A 252 -1.03 -12.32 -4.91
C GLY A 252 -1.94 -11.57 -3.93
N LEU A 253 -3.12 -11.10 -4.36
CA LEU A 253 -4.11 -10.54 -3.43
C LEU A 253 -4.56 -11.58 -2.39
N GLU A 254 -4.41 -12.87 -2.68
CA GLU A 254 -4.67 -13.95 -1.73
C GLU A 254 -3.83 -13.80 -0.44
N ALA A 255 -2.58 -13.34 -0.52
CA ALA A 255 -1.75 -13.07 0.66
C ALA A 255 -2.40 -12.07 1.62
N SER A 256 -3.09 -11.04 1.13
CA SER A 256 -3.82 -10.09 1.99
C SER A 256 -4.99 -10.76 2.73
N THR A 257 -5.63 -11.75 2.12
CA THR A 257 -6.66 -12.56 2.80
C THR A 257 -6.06 -13.49 3.84
N GLY A 258 -4.84 -13.98 3.60
CA GLY A 258 -4.03 -14.71 4.59
C GLY A 258 -3.71 -13.86 5.81
N VAL A 259 -3.30 -12.61 5.59
CA VAL A 259 -3.09 -11.61 6.66
C VAL A 259 -4.37 -11.42 7.47
N ALA A 260 -5.50 -11.14 6.82
CA ALA A 260 -6.80 -10.98 7.49
C ALA A 260 -7.18 -12.22 8.30
N ALA A 261 -6.95 -13.42 7.75
CA ALA A 261 -7.30 -14.66 8.40
C ALA A 261 -6.38 -15.03 9.59
N GLU A 262 -5.11 -14.60 9.60
CA GLU A 262 -4.24 -14.78 10.78
C GLU A 262 -4.57 -13.75 11.86
N LEU A 263 -4.87 -12.49 11.48
CA LEU A 263 -5.34 -11.48 12.44
C LEU A 263 -6.67 -11.85 13.07
N PHE A 264 -7.61 -12.43 12.30
CA PHE A 264 -8.88 -12.95 12.82
C PHE A 264 -8.66 -14.02 13.88
N LYS A 265 -7.70 -14.94 13.64
CA LYS A 265 -7.29 -15.95 14.62
C LYS A 265 -6.65 -15.33 15.86
N ILE A 266 -5.75 -14.36 15.72
CA ILE A 266 -5.11 -13.65 16.83
C ILE A 266 -6.17 -12.92 17.70
N ARG A 267 -7.23 -12.41 17.07
CA ARG A 267 -8.39 -11.80 17.75
C ARG A 267 -9.40 -12.81 18.31
N GLY A 268 -9.02 -14.09 18.42
CA GLY A 268 -9.88 -15.14 18.98
C GLY A 268 -11.12 -15.42 18.15
N TYR A 269 -11.07 -15.19 16.84
CA TYR A 269 -12.20 -15.32 15.92
C TYR A 269 -13.41 -14.45 16.27
N SER A 270 -13.19 -13.29 16.92
CA SER A 270 -14.28 -12.37 17.25
C SER A 270 -14.97 -11.83 15.99
N THR A 271 -16.29 -11.96 15.96
CA THR A 271 -17.17 -11.44 14.89
C THR A 271 -17.88 -10.13 15.28
N LYS A 272 -17.49 -9.53 16.41
CA LYS A 272 -18.02 -8.22 16.81
C LYS A 272 -17.62 -7.17 15.78
N TRP A 273 -18.52 -6.23 15.51
CA TRP A 273 -18.34 -5.21 14.46
C TRP A 273 -17.01 -4.46 14.55
N MET A 274 -16.60 -4.07 15.76
CA MET A 274 -15.35 -3.33 16.00
C MET A 274 -14.09 -4.19 16.03
N ASP A 275 -14.22 -5.52 16.04
CA ASP A 275 -13.11 -6.46 16.10
C ASP A 275 -12.69 -6.97 14.71
N ILE A 276 -13.39 -6.58 13.65
CA ILE A 276 -13.05 -6.97 12.27
C ILE A 276 -11.70 -6.34 11.88
N ALA A 277 -10.78 -7.17 11.37
CA ALA A 277 -9.48 -6.69 10.92
C ALA A 277 -9.62 -5.97 9.57
N LEU A 278 -9.37 -4.67 9.58
CA LEU A 278 -9.37 -3.86 8.35
C LEU A 278 -8.04 -4.07 7.63
N VAL A 279 -8.06 -4.88 6.57
CA VAL A 279 -6.89 -5.22 5.78
C VAL A 279 -7.09 -4.76 4.34
N SER A 280 -6.08 -4.08 3.80
CA SER A 280 -5.98 -3.73 2.39
C SER A 280 -4.73 -4.38 1.81
N GLY A 281 -4.82 -4.83 0.57
CA GLY A 281 -3.74 -5.44 -0.18
C GLY A 281 -3.55 -4.75 -1.52
N ALA A 282 -2.30 -4.67 -1.95
CA ALA A 282 -1.93 -4.18 -3.28
C ALA A 282 -0.82 -5.06 -3.87
N ILE A 283 -0.81 -5.21 -5.20
CA ILE A 283 0.06 -6.18 -5.87
C ILE A 283 0.95 -5.59 -6.95
N ILE A 284 2.07 -6.25 -7.18
CA ILE A 284 2.92 -6.07 -8.37
C ILE A 284 2.85 -7.32 -9.25
N PHE A 285 3.10 -7.15 -10.54
CA PHE A 285 3.33 -8.28 -11.46
C PHE A 285 4.84 -8.58 -11.53
N ASP A 286 5.25 -9.72 -11.00
CA ASP A 286 6.66 -10.13 -10.89
C ASP A 286 6.97 -11.46 -11.60
N PHE A 287 6.08 -11.91 -12.49
CA PHE A 287 6.31 -13.12 -13.29
C PHE A 287 7.38 -12.94 -14.37
N GLY A 288 7.66 -11.70 -14.79
CA GLY A 288 8.52 -11.42 -15.95
C GLY A 288 9.96 -11.92 -15.83
N THR A 289 10.48 -12.07 -14.62
CA THR A 289 11.87 -12.48 -14.34
C THR A 289 12.03 -13.96 -14.01
N ARG A 290 10.94 -14.73 -14.00
CA ARG A 290 10.91 -16.11 -13.49
C ARG A 290 10.27 -17.10 -14.46
N ALA A 291 10.75 -18.34 -14.40
CA ALA A 291 10.30 -19.45 -15.25
C ALA A 291 9.19 -20.31 -14.61
N ASN A 292 8.44 -19.75 -13.65
CA ASN A 292 7.35 -20.44 -12.95
C ASN A 292 6.14 -19.51 -12.75
N ALA A 293 5.05 -20.07 -12.23
CA ALA A 293 3.82 -19.34 -11.92
C ALA A 293 3.46 -19.40 -10.43
N ILE A 294 4.45 -19.52 -9.55
CA ILE A 294 4.25 -19.48 -8.08
C ILE A 294 3.86 -18.08 -7.64
N TYR A 295 2.98 -17.92 -6.66
CA TYR A 295 2.56 -16.60 -6.20
C TYR A 295 2.39 -16.55 -4.66
N PRO A 296 2.36 -15.35 -4.05
CA PRO A 296 2.02 -15.17 -2.64
C PRO A 296 0.58 -15.58 -2.34
N ASP A 297 0.40 -16.80 -1.86
CA ASP A 297 -0.91 -17.34 -1.50
C ASP A 297 -1.32 -16.97 -0.06
N LYS A 298 -2.45 -17.51 0.39
CA LYS A 298 -2.96 -17.32 1.75
C LYS A 298 -1.94 -17.72 2.82
N GLU A 299 -1.21 -18.82 2.62
CA GLU A 299 -0.29 -19.31 3.65
C GLU A 299 0.93 -18.39 3.79
N LEU A 300 1.44 -17.84 2.69
CA LEU A 300 2.52 -16.85 2.75
C LEU A 300 2.08 -15.60 3.52
N GLY A 301 0.85 -15.13 3.27
CA GLY A 301 0.25 -14.02 4.02
C GLY A 301 0.13 -14.28 5.52
N ARG A 302 -0.28 -15.49 5.92
CA ARG A 302 -0.32 -15.89 7.34
C ARG A 302 1.09 -15.95 7.94
N ALA A 303 2.05 -16.50 7.20
CA ALA A 303 3.44 -16.59 7.64
C ALA A 303 4.04 -15.21 7.91
N ALA A 304 3.74 -14.21 7.07
CA ALA A 304 4.17 -12.84 7.29
C ALA A 304 3.63 -12.26 8.61
N VAL A 305 2.35 -12.49 8.94
CA VAL A 305 1.77 -12.06 10.24
C VAL A 305 2.49 -12.71 11.42
N ARG A 306 2.76 -14.01 11.35
CA ARG A 306 3.49 -14.72 12.42
C ARG A 306 4.94 -14.24 12.57
N ALA A 307 5.51 -13.68 11.51
CA ALA A 307 6.87 -13.17 11.45
C ALA A 307 6.99 -11.68 11.78
N MET A 308 5.91 -10.98 12.12
CA MET A 308 5.94 -9.53 12.39
C MET A 308 6.98 -9.14 13.44
N ARG A 309 7.73 -8.08 13.17
CA ARG A 309 8.71 -7.47 14.09
C ARG A 309 8.58 -5.94 14.08
N PRO A 310 8.78 -5.25 15.21
CA PRO A 310 8.85 -3.80 15.24
C PRO A 310 10.19 -3.27 14.71
N GLY A 311 10.19 -2.05 14.20
CA GLY A 311 11.38 -1.21 14.04
C GLY A 311 12.44 -1.66 13.02
N ARG A 312 12.13 -2.65 12.18
CA ARG A 312 13.08 -3.21 11.19
C ARG A 312 12.40 -3.48 9.86
N PHE A 313 13.06 -3.06 8.78
CA PHE A 313 12.60 -3.27 7.41
C PHE A 313 13.77 -3.62 6.47
N PRO A 314 13.84 -4.83 5.90
CA PRO A 314 14.91 -5.20 4.98
C PRO A 314 14.74 -4.48 3.64
N LEU A 315 15.86 -4.07 3.06
CA LEU A 315 15.92 -3.30 1.82
C LEU A 315 16.36 -4.18 0.64
N GLY A 316 16.04 -3.75 -0.58
CA GLY A 316 16.40 -4.45 -1.82
C GLY A 316 15.41 -5.55 -2.19
N ALA A 317 15.90 -6.61 -2.84
CA ALA A 317 15.08 -7.72 -3.33
C ALA A 317 14.59 -8.63 -2.19
N ARG A 318 13.60 -8.14 -1.44
CA ARG A 318 12.98 -8.80 -0.29
C ARG A 318 11.47 -8.62 -0.27
N GLY A 319 10.77 -9.56 0.36
CA GLY A 319 9.32 -9.58 0.53
C GLY A 319 8.57 -9.35 -0.78
N ALA A 320 7.65 -8.38 -0.78
CA ALA A 320 6.93 -7.97 -1.99
C ALA A 320 7.86 -7.48 -3.11
N GLY A 321 9.06 -6.99 -2.79
CA GLY A 321 10.08 -6.58 -3.75
C GLY A 321 10.98 -7.70 -4.26
N ARG A 322 10.74 -8.97 -3.88
CA ARG A 322 11.68 -10.08 -4.13
C ARG A 322 12.11 -10.26 -5.58
N SER A 323 11.19 -9.98 -6.51
CA SER A 323 11.39 -10.07 -7.96
C SER A 323 10.96 -8.80 -8.69
N ALA A 324 10.89 -7.68 -7.97
CA ALA A 324 10.50 -6.38 -8.53
C ALA A 324 11.61 -5.81 -9.43
N THR A 325 11.23 -5.11 -10.48
CA THR A 325 12.16 -4.54 -11.46
C THR A 325 11.91 -3.07 -11.75
N ALA A 326 12.96 -2.32 -12.04
CA ALA A 326 12.83 -0.98 -12.62
C ALA A 326 13.11 -1.06 -14.11
N SER A 327 12.30 -0.34 -14.89
CA SER A 327 12.22 -0.42 -16.34
C SER A 327 11.58 -1.71 -16.87
N HIS A 328 11.50 -1.83 -18.18
CA HIS A 328 10.81 -2.89 -18.90
C HIS A 328 11.75 -3.52 -19.94
N TRP A 329 11.45 -4.77 -20.34
CA TRP A 329 12.19 -5.49 -21.39
C TRP A 329 13.70 -5.62 -21.13
N THR A 330 14.52 -5.34 -22.14
CA THR A 330 15.97 -5.38 -22.10
C THR A 330 16.57 -4.29 -21.22
N GLY A 331 15.75 -3.31 -20.80
CA GLY A 331 16.14 -2.30 -19.84
C GLY A 331 15.80 -2.65 -18.40
N ALA A 332 15.01 -3.71 -18.16
CA ALA A 332 14.62 -4.09 -16.81
C ALA A 332 15.84 -4.53 -15.99
N GLU A 333 15.98 -3.94 -14.81
CA GLU A 333 16.99 -4.31 -13.82
C GLU A 333 16.30 -4.63 -12.49
N LEU A 334 16.89 -5.55 -11.71
CA LEU A 334 16.36 -5.90 -10.40
C LEU A 334 16.34 -4.66 -9.50
N ALA A 335 15.16 -4.37 -8.96
CA ALA A 335 14.94 -3.34 -7.96
C ALA A 335 14.54 -4.05 -6.66
N GLY A 336 13.43 -3.63 -6.03
CA GLY A 336 13.02 -4.22 -4.77
C GLY A 336 12.17 -3.30 -3.93
N GLN A 337 12.22 -3.54 -2.63
CA GLN A 337 11.55 -2.72 -1.63
C GLN A 337 12.54 -1.80 -0.91
N GLY A 338 12.11 -0.59 -0.63
CA GLY A 338 12.92 0.44 0.01
C GLY A 338 12.16 1.16 1.12
N GLY A 339 12.89 1.88 1.94
CA GLY A 339 12.35 2.60 3.08
C GLY A 339 13.22 3.78 3.49
N ALA A 340 12.58 4.76 4.13
CA ALA A 340 13.25 5.89 4.74
C ALA A 340 12.48 6.38 5.97
N TYR A 341 13.23 6.82 6.97
CA TYR A 341 12.69 7.30 8.24
C TYR A 341 13.18 8.71 8.54
N ARG A 342 12.26 9.59 8.94
CA ARG A 342 12.53 10.98 9.29
C ARG A 342 11.75 11.39 10.54
N GLU A 343 12.29 12.34 11.27
CA GLU A 343 11.63 12.96 12.43
C GLU A 343 11.69 14.49 12.33
N ARG A 344 10.63 15.14 12.81
CA ARG A 344 10.55 16.60 12.99
C ARG A 344 9.89 16.88 14.34
N GLY A 345 10.70 17.12 15.36
CA GLY A 345 10.22 17.20 16.73
C GLY A 345 9.61 15.85 17.15
N LEU A 346 8.34 15.86 17.55
CA LEU A 346 7.59 14.65 17.92
C LEU A 346 6.93 13.95 16.72
N THR A 347 6.87 14.61 15.55
CA THR A 347 6.31 14.01 14.34
C THR A 347 7.31 13.03 13.73
N LYS A 348 6.88 11.79 13.52
CA LYS A 348 7.62 10.71 12.87
C LYS A 348 7.03 10.49 11.48
N ILE A 349 7.89 10.36 10.47
CA ILE A 349 7.50 10.12 9.06
C ILE A 349 8.28 8.93 8.55
N LEU A 350 7.58 7.89 8.11
CA LEU A 350 8.17 6.64 7.66
C LEU A 350 7.58 6.29 6.30
N ALA A 351 8.43 6.25 5.27
CA ALA A 351 8.04 5.93 3.91
C ALA A 351 8.58 4.56 3.51
N PHE A 352 7.74 3.75 2.88
CA PHE A 352 8.11 2.46 2.28
C PHE A 352 7.61 2.36 0.85
N VAL A 353 8.36 1.66 0.02
CA VAL A 353 8.03 1.49 -1.41
C VAL A 353 8.44 0.11 -1.90
N VAL A 354 7.72 -0.42 -2.88
CA VAL A 354 8.10 -1.57 -3.71
C VAL A 354 8.12 -1.10 -5.15
N VAL A 355 9.31 -1.04 -5.75
CA VAL A 355 9.51 -0.47 -7.09
C VAL A 355 9.52 -1.59 -8.13
N ASN A 356 8.37 -1.81 -8.77
CA ASN A 356 8.25 -2.66 -9.97
C ASN A 356 7.82 -1.80 -11.18
N ALA A 357 8.47 -0.65 -11.37
CA ALA A 357 8.01 0.42 -12.25
C ALA A 357 8.29 0.15 -13.74
N TYR A 358 7.42 0.64 -14.62
CA TYR A 358 7.68 0.68 -16.05
C TYR A 358 8.86 1.62 -16.37
N GLY A 359 9.00 2.68 -15.58
CA GLY A 359 10.09 3.64 -15.67
C GLY A 359 11.35 3.24 -14.91
N CYS A 360 12.39 4.05 -15.09
CA CYS A 360 13.68 3.90 -14.42
C CYS A 360 13.68 4.67 -13.10
N ILE A 361 14.56 4.27 -12.17
CA ILE A 361 14.82 5.03 -10.95
C ILE A 361 15.82 6.15 -11.26
N VAL A 362 15.51 7.36 -10.81
CA VAL A 362 16.27 8.58 -11.04
C VAL A 362 16.70 9.20 -9.69
N ASP A 363 17.97 9.56 -9.57
CA ASP A 363 18.49 10.26 -8.41
C ASP A 363 18.15 11.77 -8.42
N ARG A 364 18.46 12.45 -7.31
CA ARG A 364 18.22 13.90 -7.19
C ARG A 364 19.08 14.76 -8.12
N GLY A 365 20.15 14.19 -8.68
CA GLY A 365 20.96 14.83 -9.71
C GLY A 365 20.37 14.67 -11.12
N GLY A 366 19.25 13.96 -11.27
CA GLY A 366 18.61 13.67 -12.55
C GLY A 366 19.26 12.50 -13.31
N ARG A 367 20.11 11.70 -12.65
CA ARG A 367 20.75 10.54 -13.27
C ARG A 367 19.89 9.31 -13.11
N VAL A 368 19.78 8.52 -14.16
CA VAL A 368 19.19 7.18 -14.06
C VAL A 368 20.16 6.29 -13.30
N VAL A 369 19.70 5.73 -12.18
CA VAL A 369 20.52 4.92 -11.26
C VAL A 369 20.11 3.44 -11.23
N ARG A 370 18.91 3.11 -11.70
CA ARG A 370 18.45 1.71 -11.84
C ARG A 370 17.44 1.57 -12.97
N GLY A 371 17.60 0.53 -13.76
CA GLY A 371 16.83 0.33 -15.00
C GLY A 371 17.38 1.19 -16.13
N LYS A 372 17.16 0.76 -17.38
CA LYS A 372 17.64 1.49 -18.56
C LYS A 372 16.45 2.08 -19.31
N PRO A 373 16.47 3.35 -19.72
CA PRO A 373 15.42 3.93 -20.54
C PRO A 373 15.35 3.18 -21.87
N THR A 374 14.33 2.37 -22.03
CA THR A 374 14.04 1.73 -23.31
C THR A 374 13.21 2.71 -24.13
N GLY A 375 13.63 2.94 -25.38
CA GLY A 375 12.87 3.73 -26.35
C GLY A 375 11.50 3.11 -26.66
N PRO A 376 10.73 3.69 -27.59
CA PRO A 376 9.44 3.14 -27.97
C PRO A 376 9.59 1.66 -28.37
N VAL A 377 8.85 0.78 -27.68
CA VAL A 377 8.88 -0.66 -27.95
C VAL A 377 8.34 -0.89 -29.38
N PRO A 378 9.12 -1.48 -30.30
CA PRO A 378 8.64 -1.76 -31.65
C PRO A 378 7.53 -2.82 -31.62
N GLY A 379 6.39 -2.56 -32.27
CA GLY A 379 5.32 -3.54 -32.48
C GLY A 379 4.25 -3.61 -31.37
N ARG A 380 3.47 -4.70 -31.37
CA ARG A 380 2.37 -4.92 -30.41
C ARG A 380 2.98 -5.32 -29.06
N VAL A 381 3.27 -4.35 -28.20
CA VAL A 381 3.88 -4.52 -26.87
C VAL A 381 3.18 -5.66 -26.11
N PRO A 382 3.88 -6.76 -25.73
CA PRO A 382 3.48 -7.57 -24.60
C PRO A 382 3.06 -6.69 -23.44
N ARG A 383 1.84 -6.89 -22.95
CA ARG A 383 1.33 -6.15 -21.80
C ARG A 383 2.18 -6.55 -20.60
N SER A 384 3.26 -5.82 -20.32
CA SER A 384 3.86 -5.85 -18.99
C SER A 384 2.93 -5.04 -18.11
N ALA A 385 2.45 -5.65 -17.04
CA ALA A 385 1.91 -4.90 -15.93
C ALA A 385 3.12 -4.55 -15.06
N ASN A 386 3.34 -3.27 -14.85
CA ASN A 386 4.31 -2.74 -13.91
C ASN A 386 3.51 -2.06 -12.79
N THR A 387 4.11 -1.85 -11.61
CA THR A 387 3.43 -1.23 -10.48
C THR A 387 4.45 -0.70 -9.48
N THR A 388 4.28 0.52 -8.97
CA THR A 388 4.92 0.94 -7.72
C THR A 388 3.92 0.95 -6.58
N LEU A 389 4.22 0.24 -5.50
CA LEU A 389 3.41 0.24 -4.28
C LEU A 389 4.11 1.07 -3.23
N SER A 390 3.39 1.94 -2.52
CA SER A 390 3.99 2.83 -1.54
C SER A 390 3.09 3.08 -0.35
N VAL A 391 3.70 3.30 0.82
CA VAL A 391 2.99 3.71 2.03
C VAL A 391 3.81 4.73 2.81
N VAL A 392 3.15 5.76 3.32
CA VAL A 392 3.69 6.68 4.30
C VAL A 392 2.91 6.53 5.61
N PHE A 393 3.63 6.30 6.70
CA PHE A 393 3.11 6.37 8.06
C PHE A 393 3.57 7.67 8.71
N THR A 394 2.63 8.37 9.34
CA THR A 394 2.90 9.48 10.26
C THR A 394 2.17 9.28 11.57
N ASN A 395 2.70 9.82 12.66
CA ASN A 395 1.98 9.88 13.94
C ASN A 395 1.25 11.21 14.16
N GLN A 396 1.37 12.16 13.23
CA GLN A 396 0.71 13.45 13.32
C GLN A 396 -0.79 13.34 13.13
N LYS A 397 -1.55 14.07 13.94
CA LYS A 397 -3.00 14.19 13.83
C LYS A 397 -3.36 14.94 12.55
N LEU A 398 -4.19 14.31 11.72
CA LEU A 398 -4.59 14.82 10.43
C LEU A 398 -6.07 14.54 10.20
N ASP A 399 -6.80 15.51 9.68
CA ASP A 399 -8.15 15.25 9.20
C ASP A 399 -8.13 14.48 7.87
N ARG A 400 -9.32 14.07 7.41
CA ARG A 400 -9.50 13.28 6.18
C ARG A 400 -9.01 14.00 4.93
N LEU A 401 -9.22 15.32 4.84
CA LEU A 401 -8.86 16.11 3.68
C LEU A 401 -7.35 16.32 3.61
N GLN A 402 -6.72 16.63 4.76
CA GLN A 402 -5.27 16.73 4.90
C GLN A 402 -4.58 15.42 4.50
N LEU A 403 -5.06 14.29 5.02
CA LEU A 403 -4.50 12.97 4.71
C LEU A 403 -4.61 12.63 3.22
N GLN A 404 -5.74 12.95 2.59
CA GLN A 404 -5.95 12.73 1.16
C GLN A 404 -5.09 13.64 0.28
N SER A 405 -4.96 14.90 0.67
CA SER A 405 -4.17 15.91 -0.03
C SER A 405 -2.68 15.56 0.01
N ILE A 406 -2.14 15.26 1.21
CA ILE A 406 -0.75 14.80 1.38
C ILE A 406 -0.53 13.50 0.61
N GLY A 407 -1.44 12.52 0.70
CA GLY A 407 -1.31 11.26 -0.04
C GLY A 407 -1.17 11.46 -1.56
N ARG A 408 -1.95 12.37 -2.14
CA ARG A 408 -1.83 12.74 -3.57
C ARG A 408 -0.54 13.48 -3.88
N GLN A 409 -0.12 14.40 -3.01
CA GLN A 409 1.13 15.15 -3.16
C GLN A 409 2.34 14.20 -3.16
N VAL A 410 2.42 13.29 -2.18
CA VAL A 410 3.49 12.29 -2.08
C VAL A 410 3.51 11.43 -3.33
N HIS A 411 2.36 10.89 -3.74
CA HIS A 411 2.28 10.01 -4.91
C HIS A 411 2.75 10.73 -6.19
N ALA A 412 2.26 11.94 -6.44
CA ALA A 412 2.71 12.75 -7.58
C ALA A 412 4.20 13.08 -7.52
N SER A 413 4.75 13.31 -6.32
CA SER A 413 6.17 13.64 -6.14
C SER A 413 7.11 12.48 -6.49
N MET A 414 6.62 11.24 -6.51
CA MET A 414 7.42 10.06 -6.88
C MET A 414 7.84 10.10 -8.35
N ALA A 415 7.14 10.84 -9.22
CA ALA A 415 7.55 11.08 -10.60
C ALA A 415 8.92 11.79 -10.73
N ARG A 416 9.43 12.39 -9.65
CA ARG A 416 10.81 12.90 -9.60
C ARG A 416 11.83 11.75 -9.60
N GLY A 417 11.54 10.69 -8.84
CA GLY A 417 12.42 9.53 -8.63
C GLY A 417 12.14 8.33 -9.52
N ILE A 418 11.00 8.29 -10.22
CA ILE A 418 10.64 7.21 -11.16
C ILE A 418 10.17 7.85 -12.47
N GLN A 419 10.80 7.50 -13.60
CA GLN A 419 10.52 8.14 -14.87
C GLN A 419 10.49 7.14 -16.06
N PRO A 420 9.37 7.05 -16.81
CA PRO A 420 8.06 7.65 -16.52
C PRO A 420 7.35 6.99 -15.31
N PHE A 421 6.29 7.64 -14.81
CA PHE A 421 5.47 7.17 -13.67
C PHE A 421 3.98 7.41 -13.96
N HIS A 422 3.07 6.67 -13.31
CA HIS A 422 1.62 6.71 -13.58
C HIS A 422 1.24 6.39 -15.03
N THR A 423 1.99 5.52 -15.69
CA THR A 423 1.70 5.16 -17.06
C THR A 423 0.46 4.26 -17.13
N ARG A 424 -0.08 4.07 -18.35
CA ARG A 424 -1.12 3.06 -18.62
C ARG A 424 -0.71 1.64 -18.19
N TRP A 425 0.60 1.37 -18.20
CA TRP A 425 1.16 0.06 -17.90
C TRP A 425 1.45 -0.12 -16.42
N ASP A 426 1.43 0.97 -15.66
CA ASP A 426 1.60 0.95 -14.22
C ASP A 426 0.27 0.75 -13.48
N GLY A 427 0.32 0.09 -12.33
CA GLY A 427 -0.78 -0.04 -11.38
C GLY A 427 -0.51 0.68 -10.06
N ASP A 428 0.05 1.89 -10.10
CA ASP A 428 0.61 2.58 -8.93
C ASP A 428 -0.40 2.84 -7.80
N VAL A 429 0.03 2.57 -6.56
CA VAL A 429 -0.80 2.75 -5.35
C VAL A 429 0.02 3.39 -4.24
N ASN A 430 -0.52 4.46 -3.66
CA ASN A 430 0.03 5.09 -2.46
C ASN A 430 -0.98 5.07 -1.30
N TYR A 431 -0.50 4.65 -0.14
CA TYR A 431 -1.22 4.67 1.12
C TYR A 431 -0.66 5.79 2.00
N MET A 432 -1.50 6.70 2.47
CA MET A 432 -1.14 7.70 3.48
C MET A 432 -1.86 7.35 4.79
N VAL A 433 -1.10 7.11 5.85
CA VAL A 433 -1.60 6.57 7.12
C VAL A 433 -1.19 7.46 8.28
N SER A 434 -2.15 7.80 9.15
CA SER A 434 -1.90 8.53 10.39
C SER A 434 -2.36 7.73 11.62
N THR A 435 -1.47 7.56 12.62
CA THR A 435 -1.83 6.98 13.93
C THR A 435 -2.52 7.97 14.88
N GLN A 436 -2.65 9.24 14.50
CA GLN A 436 -3.40 10.28 15.23
C GLN A 436 -2.89 10.54 16.66
N GLU A 437 -1.58 10.42 16.90
CA GLU A 437 -1.00 10.49 18.25
C GLU A 437 -0.57 11.91 18.64
N VAL A 438 0.06 12.65 17.74
CA VAL A 438 0.73 13.92 18.02
C VAL A 438 0.04 15.08 17.30
N ALA A 439 -0.30 16.15 18.02
CA ALA A 439 -0.59 17.44 17.38
C ALA A 439 0.74 18.18 17.18
N ASN A 440 0.94 18.81 16.02
CA ASN A 440 2.15 19.55 15.72
C ASN A 440 1.80 20.81 14.91
N ASP A 441 1.65 21.93 15.61
CA ASP A 441 1.26 23.21 15.00
C ASP A 441 2.42 23.83 14.18
N ASP A 442 3.66 23.39 14.41
CA ASP A 442 4.85 23.84 13.68
C ASP A 442 5.05 23.12 12.33
N LEU A 443 4.23 22.09 12.04
CA LEU A 443 4.30 21.31 10.81
C LEU A 443 2.95 21.27 10.12
N ASP A 444 2.71 22.26 9.25
CA ASP A 444 1.51 22.31 8.45
C ASP A 444 1.44 21.17 7.42
N GLU A 445 0.26 21.02 6.81
CA GLU A 445 -0.04 19.97 5.83
C GLU A 445 0.97 19.96 4.66
N VAL A 446 1.32 21.14 4.15
CA VAL A 446 2.18 21.29 2.98
C VAL A 446 3.61 20.87 3.30
N THR A 447 4.13 21.32 4.45
CA THR A 447 5.49 21.00 4.91
C THR A 447 5.61 19.53 5.29
N LEU A 448 4.59 18.96 5.93
CA LEU A 448 4.54 17.51 6.16
C LEU A 448 4.57 16.73 4.84
N GLY A 449 3.79 17.18 3.85
CA GLY A 449 3.79 16.61 2.50
C GLY A 449 5.15 16.68 1.82
N GLU A 450 5.88 17.79 1.95
CA GLU A 450 7.24 17.96 1.42
C GLU A 450 8.23 16.97 2.06
N LEU A 451 8.23 16.88 3.39
CA LEU A 451 9.10 15.95 4.12
C LEU A 451 8.78 14.49 3.80
N ALA A 452 7.49 14.15 3.67
CA ALA A 452 7.04 12.82 3.26
C ALA A 452 7.42 12.50 1.81
N SER A 453 7.29 13.48 0.90
CA SER A 453 7.74 13.37 -0.49
C SER A 453 9.23 13.09 -0.60
N ASP A 454 10.05 13.75 0.22
CA ASP A 454 11.50 13.52 0.23
C ASP A 454 11.90 12.21 0.91
N ALA A 455 11.20 11.81 1.97
CA ALA A 455 11.35 10.47 2.54
C ALA A 455 10.99 9.39 1.51
N MET A 456 9.94 9.59 0.72
CA MET A 456 9.56 8.65 -0.33
C MET A 456 10.63 8.55 -1.43
N TRP A 457 11.26 9.67 -1.82
CA TRP A 457 12.37 9.60 -2.78
C TRP A 457 13.59 8.88 -2.21
N ASP A 458 13.90 9.07 -0.92
CA ASP A 458 14.93 8.27 -0.24
C ASP A 458 14.58 6.78 -0.24
N ALA A 459 13.31 6.44 0.04
CA ALA A 459 12.83 5.06 0.01
C ALA A 459 12.97 4.45 -1.40
N ILE A 460 12.68 5.20 -2.46
CA ILE A 460 12.92 4.77 -3.84
C ILE A 460 14.41 4.49 -4.09
N LEU A 461 15.30 5.36 -3.59
CA LEU A 461 16.75 5.18 -3.77
C LEU A 461 17.33 4.04 -2.93
N THR A 462 16.66 3.64 -1.85
CA THR A 462 17.07 2.48 -1.05
C THR A 462 16.44 1.17 -1.52
N SER A 463 15.63 1.18 -2.59
CA SER A 463 14.88 0.00 -3.04
C SER A 463 15.70 -1.01 -3.85
N TYR A 464 16.94 -0.69 -4.18
CA TYR A 464 17.84 -1.55 -4.96
C TYR A 464 19.20 -1.64 -4.28
N ASP A 465 19.92 -2.71 -4.58
CA ASP A 465 21.33 -2.82 -4.21
C ASP A 465 22.17 -2.03 -5.23
N PRO A 466 23.07 -1.14 -4.77
CA PRO A 466 23.81 -0.22 -5.64
C PRO A 466 24.69 -0.92 -6.67
#